data_AF-A0A935PEQ6-F1
#
_entry.id   AF-A0A935PEQ6-F1
#
_cell.length_a   1.000
_cell.length_b   1.000
_cell.length_c   1.000
_cell.angle_alpha   90.00
_cell.angle_beta   90.00
_cell.angle_gamma   90.00
#
_symmetry.space_group_name_H-M   'P 1'
#
loop_
_entity.id
_entity.type
_entity.pdbx_description
1 polymer ?
#
loop_
_entity_poly.entity_id
_entity_poly.type
_entity_poly.pdbx_seq_one_letter_code
_entity_poly.pdbx_strand_id
1 'polypeptide(L)' 'MTCGHCLRAVQQALTGVAGAEVQTVQMGRAVVQVAPDGPTGEVLAHLVTDAGYHATATVVDAHHD' A
#
# COMPACT_ATOMS: atom_id res chain seq x y z
N MET A 1 -20.88 -8.21 1.75
CA MET A 1 -20.70 -7.09 2.69
C MET A 1 -19.70 -7.49 3.77
N THR A 2 -18.39 -7.32 3.52
CA THR A 2 -17.42 -7.39 4.63
C THR A 2 -16.30 -6.38 4.42
N CYS A 3 -16.57 -5.18 4.88
CA CYS A 3 -15.64 -4.06 5.00
C CYS A 3 -14.30 -4.45 5.66
N GLY A 4 -14.29 -5.43 6.57
CA GLY A 4 -13.07 -5.93 7.22
C GLY A 4 -12.26 -6.98 6.45
N HIS A 5 -12.80 -7.61 5.39
CA HIS A 5 -12.03 -8.56 4.58
C HIS A 5 -11.18 -7.82 3.55
N CYS A 6 -11.72 -6.76 2.95
CA CYS A 6 -10.99 -5.97 1.96
C CYS A 6 -9.76 -5.29 2.57
N LEU A 7 -9.91 -4.69 3.76
CA LEU A 7 -8.81 -4.05 4.47
C LEU A 7 -7.71 -5.06 4.84
N ARG A 8 -8.09 -6.25 5.32
CA ARG A 8 -7.14 -7.30 5.67
C ARG A 8 -6.37 -7.81 4.45
N ALA A 9 -7.04 -8.02 3.31
CA ALA A 9 -6.38 -8.46 2.09
C ALA A 9 -5.32 -7.45 1.62
N VAL A 10 -5.67 -6.16 1.59
CA VAL A 10 -4.73 -5.08 1.22
C VAL A 10 -3.58 -4.99 2.22
N GLN A 11 -3.87 -5.05 3.52
CA GLN A 11 -2.83 -5.04 4.55
C GLN A 11 -1.87 -6.23 4.38
N GLN A 12 -2.39 -7.44 4.19
CA GLN A 12 -1.56 -8.64 3.99
C GLN A 12 -0.71 -8.55 2.72
N ALA A 13 -1.25 -8.02 1.63
CA ALA A 13 -0.50 -7.83 0.38
C ALA A 13 0.71 -6.89 0.56
N LEU A 14 0.61 -5.90 1.46
CA LEU A 14 1.64 -4.89 1.68
C LEU A 14 2.61 -5.24 2.82
N THR A 15 2.18 -5.97 3.85
CA THR A 15 3.01 -6.25 5.06
C THR A 15 4.15 -7.24 4.79
N GLY A 16 4.07 -8.03 3.71
CA GLY A 16 5.10 -8.99 3.32
C GLY A 16 6.21 -8.43 2.44
N VAL A 17 6.17 -7.14 2.12
CA VAL A 17 7.06 -6.55 1.12
C VAL A 17 8.32 -6.00 1.79
N ALA A 18 9.48 -6.54 1.42
CA ALA A 18 10.75 -6.07 1.93
C ALA A 18 10.97 -4.58 1.60
N GLY A 19 11.33 -3.77 2.60
CA GLY A 19 11.52 -2.34 2.42
C GLY A 19 10.23 -1.51 2.35
N ALA A 20 9.07 -2.09 2.65
CA ALA A 20 7.82 -1.35 2.78
C ALA A 20 7.15 -1.63 4.14
N GLU A 21 6.75 -0.56 4.83
CA GLU A 21 6.10 -0.61 6.13
C GLU A 21 4.73 0.05 6.06
N VAL A 22 3.69 -0.72 6.38
CA VAL A 22 2.30 -0.23 6.35
C VAL A 22 2.03 0.64 7.57
N GLN A 23 1.86 1.94 7.36
CA GLN A 23 1.59 2.91 8.43
C GLN A 23 0.11 2.94 8.79
N THR A 24 -0.76 2.91 7.79
CA THR A 24 -2.22 2.97 8.00
C THR A 24 -2.94 2.34 6.82
N VAL A 25 -4.01 1.60 7.11
CA VAL A 25 -4.94 1.08 6.10
C VAL A 25 -6.35 1.48 6.50
N GLN A 26 -6.99 2.24 5.64
CA GLN A 26 -8.36 2.71 5.77
C GLN A 26 -9.11 2.44 4.47
N MET A 27 -10.45 2.54 4.50
CA MET A 27 -11.23 2.31 3.29
C MET A 27 -10.84 3.31 2.20
N GLY A 28 -10.34 2.80 1.07
CA GLY A 28 -9.91 3.61 -0.07
C GLY A 28 -8.53 4.24 0.04
N ARG A 29 -7.79 4.03 1.14
CA ARG A 29 -6.44 4.58 1.31
C ARG A 29 -5.54 3.68 2.15
N ALA A 30 -4.36 3.38 1.64
CA ALA A 30 -3.26 2.79 2.40
C ALA A 30 -2.07 3.76 2.36
N VAL A 31 -1.47 4.02 3.53
CA VAL A 31 -0.24 4.79 3.67
C VAL A 31 0.86 3.79 3.98
N VAL A 32 1.89 3.78 3.14
CA VAL A 32 3.03 2.86 3.24
C VAL A 32 4.29 3.71 3.22
N GLN A 33 5.15 3.50 4.20
CA GLN A 33 6.48 4.06 4.22
C GLN A 33 7.41 3.11 3.46
N VAL A 34 8.17 3.64 2.52
CA VAL A 34 9.09 2.85 1.68
C VAL A 34 10.51 3.27 2.01
N ALA A 35 11.39 2.28 2.20
CA ALA A 35 12.81 2.50 2.39
C ALA A 35 13.48 3.03 1.10
N PRO A 36 14.65 3.69 1.18
CA PRO A 36 15.34 4.20 -0.01
C PRO A 36 15.69 3.12 -1.06
N ASP A 37 15.89 1.89 -0.61
CA ASP A 37 16.15 0.67 -1.40
C ASP A 37 14.91 -0.23 -1.53
N GLY A 38 13.74 0.30 -1.14
CA GLY A 38 12.46 -0.41 -1.14
C GLY A 38 11.78 -0.46 -2.51
N PRO A 39 10.59 -1.08 -2.57
CA PRO A 39 9.78 -1.20 -3.78
C PRO A 39 9.24 0.16 -4.24
N THR A 40 9.14 0.38 -5.55
CA THR A 40 8.47 1.57 -6.06
C THR A 40 6.97 1.55 -5.75
N GLY A 41 6.32 2.71 -5.76
CA GLY A 41 4.86 2.80 -5.59
C GLY A 41 4.09 1.92 -6.59
N GLU A 42 4.57 1.82 -7.82
CA GLU A 42 3.98 0.96 -8.86
C GLU A 42 3.98 -0.52 -8.47
N VAL A 43 5.06 -1.01 -7.86
CA VAL A 43 5.14 -2.39 -7.34
C VAL A 43 4.09 -2.61 -6.25
N LEU A 44 3.94 -1.66 -5.33
CA LEU A 44 2.93 -1.74 -4.28
C LEU A 44 1.50 -1.73 -4.85
N ALA A 45 1.23 -0.88 -5.85
CA ALA A 45 -0.06 -0.84 -6.53
C ALA A 45 -0.37 -2.15 -7.27
N HIS A 46 0.64 -2.77 -7.88
CA HIS A 46 0.52 -4.08 -8.52
C HIS A 46 0.16 -5.19 -7.53
N LEU A 47 0.77 -5.21 -6.34
CA LEU A 47 0.45 -6.19 -5.30
C LEU A 47 -1.00 -6.08 -4.82
N VAL A 48 -1.51 -4.85 -4.69
CA VAL A 48 -2.91 -4.61 -4.33
C VAL A 48 -3.86 -5.04 -5.46
N THR A 49 -3.45 -4.84 -6.71
CA THR A 49 -4.17 -5.30 -7.90
C THR A 49 -4.23 -6.83 -7.99
N ASP A 50 -3.13 -7.51 -7.67
CA ASP A 50 -3.05 -8.97 -7.60
C ASP A 50 -3.96 -9.53 -6.48
N ALA A 51 -4.11 -8.80 -5.38
CA ALA A 51 -5.09 -9.09 -4.34
C ALA A 51 -6.56 -8.83 -4.76
N GLY A 52 -6.80 -8.37 -5.99
CA GLY A 52 -8.13 -8.13 -6.57
C GLY A 52 -8.66 -6.71 -6.38
N TYR A 53 -7.82 -5.74 -6.00
CA TYR A 53 -8.22 -4.36 -5.75
C TYR A 53 -7.46 -3.39 -6.66
N HIS A 54 -8.18 -2.54 -7.40
CA HIS A 54 -7.52 -1.50 -8.18
C HIS A 54 -6.89 -0.46 -7.25
N ALA A 55 -5.59 -0.21 -7.41
CA ALA A 55 -4.87 0.81 -6.65
C ALA A 55 -4.00 1.67 -7.57
N THR A 56 -3.80 2.91 -7.15
CA THR A 56 -2.88 3.84 -7.81
C THR A 56 -1.95 4.38 -6.75
N ALA A 57 -0.64 4.31 -7.01
CA ALA A 57 0.35 4.85 -6.10
C ALA A 57 0.50 6.36 -6.32
N THR A 58 0.49 7.11 -5.22
CA THR A 58 0.85 8.53 -5.21
C THR A 58 2.00 8.69 -4.24
N VAL A 59 3.13 9.18 -4.74
CA VAL A 59 4.25 9.57 -3.87
C VAL A 59 3.86 10.84 -3.13
N VAL A 60 3.90 10.76 -1.81
CA VAL A 60 3.72 11.91 -0.92
C VAL A 60 5.08 12.17 -0.30
N ASP A 61 5.94 12.86 -1.04
CA ASP A 61 7.15 13.43 -0.47
C ASP A 61 6.73 14.51 0.52
N ALA A 62 7.16 14.38 1.78
CA ALA A 62 6.94 15.41 2.80
C ALA A 62 7.75 16.71 2.56
N HIS A 63 8.31 16.88 1.37
CA HIS A 63 8.92 18.12 0.88
C HIS A 63 7.93 18.88 0.00
N HIS A 64 7.03 19.62 0.64
CA HIS A 64 6.47 20.82 0.04
C HIS A 64 6.82 21.99 0.96
N ASP A 65 7.93 22.66 0.63
CA ASP A 65 8.25 24.02 1.11
C ASP A 65 7.57 25.02 0.18
#